data_AF-A0A3E0E3U8-F1
#
_entry.id   AF-A0A3E0E3U8-F1
#
_cell.length_a   1.000
_cell.length_b   1.000
_cell.length_c   1.000
_cell.angle_alpha   90.00
_cell.angle_beta   90.00
_cell.angle_gamma   90.00
#
_symmetry.space_group_name_H-M   'P 1'
#
loop_
_entity.id
_entity.type
_entity.pdbx_description
1 polymer ?
#
loop_
_entity_poly.entity_id
_entity_poly.type
_entity_poly.pdbx_seq_one_letter_code
_entity_poly.pdbx_strand_id
1 'polypeptide(L)'
;MKIPELESFGLVGGTAHSLKFGHRISVDLDLFSNSDFLNLDIEKALNREFGSSFIMEEVPKDFGIFCYLEDVKVDIVRHPHPLIGAKETIDDIRFFSNQDIMAMKLRQF
;
A
#
# COMPACT_ATOMS: atom_id res chain seq x y z
N MET A 1 -3.86 -10.43 -6.87
CA MET A 1 -3.97 -9.03 -7.35
C MET A 1 -4.05 -9.04 -8.87
N LYS A 2 -4.63 -8.00 -9.49
CA LYS A 2 -4.68 -7.88 -10.98
C LYS A 2 -3.32 -7.48 -11.58
N ILE A 3 -2.53 -6.71 -10.83
CA ILE A 3 -1.16 -6.30 -11.20
C ILE A 3 -0.17 -7.26 -10.52
N PRO A 4 0.56 -8.11 -11.27
CA PRO A 4 1.45 -9.12 -10.69
C PRO A 4 2.56 -8.56 -9.81
N GLU A 5 3.09 -7.38 -10.15
CA GLU A 5 4.14 -6.72 -9.41
C GLU A 5 3.66 -6.27 -8.01
N LEU A 6 2.34 -6.15 -7.80
CA LEU A 6 1.72 -5.85 -6.51
C LEU A 6 1.33 -7.12 -5.71
N GLU A 7 1.67 -8.31 -6.18
CA GLU A 7 1.23 -9.57 -5.55
C GLU A 7 1.79 -9.80 -4.15
N SER A 8 2.86 -9.11 -3.72
CA SER A 8 3.38 -9.22 -2.35
C SER A 8 2.77 -8.20 -1.36
N PHE A 9 2.01 -7.22 -1.86
CA PHE A 9 1.54 -6.07 -1.09
C PHE A 9 0.22 -6.36 -0.37
N GLY A 10 -0.02 -5.62 0.71
CA GLY A 10 -1.29 -5.56 1.42
C GLY A 10 -1.59 -4.14 1.90
N LEU A 11 -2.88 -3.83 2.01
CA LEU A 11 -3.36 -2.56 2.49
C LEU A 11 -3.14 -2.43 4.00
N VAL A 12 -2.67 -1.25 4.41
CA VAL A 12 -2.43 -0.90 5.81
C VAL A 12 -3.08 0.44 6.15
N GLY A 13 -2.74 1.00 7.32
CA GLY A 13 -3.03 2.39 7.63
C GLY A 13 -4.52 2.70 7.86
N GLY A 14 -4.87 3.94 7.56
CA GLY A 14 -6.19 4.51 7.86
C GLY A 14 -7.32 3.83 7.08
N THR A 15 -7.03 3.51 5.81
CA THR A 15 -8.00 2.95 4.87
C THR A 15 -8.22 1.47 5.08
N ALA A 16 -7.20 0.71 5.48
CA ALA A 16 -7.39 -0.68 5.93
C ALA A 16 -8.42 -0.78 7.07
N HIS A 17 -8.31 0.08 8.10
CA HIS A 17 -9.29 0.11 9.19
C HIS A 17 -10.67 0.60 8.76
N SER A 18 -10.72 1.59 7.86
CA SER A 18 -11.97 2.10 7.29
C SER A 18 -12.75 0.98 6.58
N LEU A 19 -12.09 0.19 5.74
CA LEU A 19 -12.71 -0.92 5.02
C LEU A 19 -13.07 -2.09 5.94
N LYS A 20 -12.21 -2.43 6.90
CA LYS A 20 -12.48 -3.54 7.84
C LYS A 20 -13.64 -3.27 8.81
N PHE A 21 -13.81 -2.01 9.25
CA PHE A 21 -14.74 -1.69 10.35
C PHE A 21 -15.81 -0.67 10.01
N GLY A 22 -15.65 0.15 8.96
CA GLY A 22 -16.70 1.07 8.49
C GLY A 22 -16.98 2.28 9.39
N HIS A 23 -16.13 2.59 10.37
CA HIS A 23 -16.43 3.62 11.39
C HIS A 23 -16.06 5.06 10.96
N ARG A 24 -15.33 5.24 9.86
CA ARG A 24 -14.96 6.56 9.32
C ARG A 24 -14.71 6.47 7.82
N ILE A 25 -14.56 7.63 7.16
CA ILE A 25 -14.09 7.72 5.78
C ILE A 25 -12.57 7.89 5.78
N SER A 26 -11.89 7.26 4.82
CA SER A 26 -10.46 7.38 4.54
C SER A 26 -10.25 7.22 3.04
N VAL A 27 -9.46 8.10 2.43
CA VAL A 27 -9.38 8.23 0.95
C VAL A 27 -8.01 7.91 0.36
N ASP A 28 -6.96 7.83 1.18
CA ASP A 28 -5.60 7.51 0.73
C ASP A 28 -5.34 6.00 0.78
N LEU A 29 -4.50 5.45 -0.11
CA LEU A 29 -4.14 4.04 -0.10
C LEU A 29 -2.68 3.84 0.32
N ASP A 30 -2.48 3.12 1.43
CA ASP A 30 -1.17 2.68 1.89
C ASP A 30 -0.96 1.20 1.52
N LEU A 31 -0.13 0.91 0.51
CA LEU A 31 0.20 -0.44 0.06
C LEU A 31 1.60 -0.84 0.51
N PHE A 32 1.70 -1.78 1.44
CA PHE A 32 2.97 -2.16 2.04
C PHE A 32 3.32 -3.61 1.68
N SER A 33 4.60 -3.85 1.43
CA SER A 33 5.13 -5.20 1.21
C SER A 33 6.20 -5.54 2.24
N ASN A 34 6.15 -6.76 2.80
CA ASN A 34 7.22 -7.30 3.65
C ASN A 34 8.30 -8.05 2.84
N SER A 35 8.28 -7.90 1.53
CA SER A 35 9.24 -8.49 0.59
C SER A 35 9.96 -7.38 -0.19
N ASP A 36 11.14 -7.71 -0.70
CA ASP A 36 11.91 -6.78 -1.53
C ASP A 36 11.24 -6.62 -2.89
N PHE A 37 11.29 -5.40 -3.42
CA PHE A 37 10.81 -5.07 -4.76
C PHE A 37 11.66 -3.95 -5.35
N LEU A 38 11.65 -3.85 -6.67
CA LEU A 38 12.31 -2.75 -7.40
C LEU A 38 11.27 -1.68 -7.71
N ASN A 39 11.53 -0.44 -7.27
CA ASN A 39 10.60 0.67 -7.51
C ASN A 39 10.30 0.83 -9.01
N LEU A 40 11.31 0.65 -9.86
CA LEU A 40 11.17 0.77 -11.31
C LEU A 40 10.16 -0.23 -11.91
N ASP A 41 10.08 -1.44 -11.37
CA ASP A 41 9.15 -2.45 -11.88
C ASP A 41 7.71 -2.10 -11.53
N ILE A 42 7.49 -1.59 -10.31
CA ILE A 42 6.19 -1.08 -9.86
C ILE A 42 5.80 0.16 -10.67
N GLU A 43 6.70 1.15 -10.83
CA GLU A 43 6.46 2.35 -11.62
C GLU A 43 6.05 2.00 -13.07
N LYS A 44 6.75 1.06 -13.70
CA LYS A 44 6.41 0.57 -15.05
C LYS A 44 5.06 -0.13 -15.09
N ALA A 45 4.74 -0.95 -14.10
CA ALA A 45 3.48 -1.66 -14.01
C ALA A 45 2.29 -0.70 -13.84
N LEU A 46 2.44 0.31 -12.98
CA LEU A 46 1.43 1.35 -12.77
C LEU A 46 1.27 2.22 -14.01
N ASN A 47 2.36 2.65 -14.64
CA ASN A 47 2.28 3.41 -15.90
C ASN A 47 1.58 2.61 -17.00
N ARG A 48 1.86 1.30 -17.11
CA ARG A 48 1.21 0.41 -18.07
C ARG A 48 -0.30 0.27 -17.84
N GLU A 49 -0.75 0.19 -16.59
CA GLU A 49 -2.17 0.01 -16.27
C GLU A 49 -2.95 1.34 -16.30
N PHE A 50 -2.38 2.43 -15.79
CA PHE A 50 -3.08 3.71 -15.56
C PHE A 50 -2.69 4.81 -16.54
N GLY A 51 -1.60 4.66 -17.31
CA GLY A 51 -1.19 5.62 -18.34
C GLY A 51 -1.02 7.04 -17.80
N SER A 52 -1.76 7.99 -18.37
CA SER A 52 -1.74 9.41 -17.98
C SER A 52 -2.36 9.68 -16.59
N SER A 53 -3.13 8.73 -16.05
CA SER A 53 -3.73 8.85 -14.72
C SER A 53 -2.76 8.46 -13.60
N PHE A 54 -1.57 7.99 -13.93
CA PHE A 54 -0.47 7.75 -12.99
C PHE A 54 0.44 8.97 -12.92
N ILE A 55 0.45 9.64 -11.77
CA ILE A 55 1.23 10.86 -11.53
C ILE A 55 2.14 10.61 -10.34
N MET A 56 3.45 10.61 -10.57
CA MET A 56 4.45 10.51 -9.49
C MET A 56 4.56 11.82 -8.72
N GLU A 57 4.70 11.75 -7.40
CA GLU A 57 5.09 12.90 -6.58
C GLU A 57 6.59 13.21 -6.74
N GLU A 58 6.95 14.49 -6.65
CA GLU A 58 8.35 14.95 -6.65
C GLU A 58 8.98 14.78 -5.26
N VAL A 59 9.15 13.54 -4.83
CA VAL A 59 9.76 13.18 -3.55
C VAL A 59 10.97 12.24 -3.73
N PRO A 60 11.90 12.18 -2.76
CA PRO A 60 13.04 11.26 -2.85
C PRO A 60 12.60 9.81 -2.98
N LYS A 61 13.06 9.14 -4.05
CA LYS A 61 12.67 7.76 -4.40
C LYS A 61 13.14 6.70 -3.39
N ASP A 62 13.99 7.06 -2.44
CA ASP A 62 14.65 6.12 -1.53
C ASP A 62 13.70 5.56 -0.46
N PHE A 63 12.57 6.23 -0.19
CA PHE A 63 11.64 5.84 0.87
C PHE A 63 10.44 5.00 0.38
N GLY A 64 10.13 5.04 -0.91
CA GLY A 64 8.96 4.40 -1.49
C GLY A 64 8.54 5.05 -2.80
N ILE A 65 7.40 4.61 -3.33
CA ILE A 65 6.73 5.25 -4.48
C ILE A 65 5.54 5.99 -3.92
N PHE A 66 5.49 7.29 -4.17
CA PHE A 66 4.40 8.18 -3.78
C PHE A 66 3.79 8.74 -5.06
N CYS A 67 2.51 8.49 -5.27
CA CYS A 67 1.86 8.81 -6.54
C CYS A 67 0.36 9.04 -6.37
N TYR A 68 -0.26 9.54 -7.43
CA TYR A 68 -1.70 9.57 -7.60
C TYR A 68 -2.11 8.61 -8.72
N LEU A 69 -3.17 7.86 -8.48
CA LEU A 69 -3.86 7.02 -9.46
C LEU A 69 -5.31 7.51 -9.52
N GLU A 70 -5.73 8.12 -10.64
CA GLU A 70 -7.10 8.65 -10.79
C GLU A 70 -7.51 9.58 -9.63
N ASP A 71 -6.64 10.53 -9.27
CA ASP A 71 -6.80 11.48 -8.16
C ASP A 71 -6.79 10.86 -6.75
N VAL A 72 -6.60 9.54 -6.61
CA VAL A 72 -6.41 8.87 -5.32
C VAL A 72 -4.92 8.82 -4.99
N LYS A 73 -4.55 9.32 -3.80
CA LYS A 73 -3.18 9.23 -3.31
C LYS A 73 -2.84 7.78 -2.95
N VAL A 74 -1.70 7.29 -3.44
CA VAL A 74 -1.21 5.94 -3.21
C VAL A 74 0.26 5.96 -2.80
N ASP A 75 0.52 5.42 -1.61
CA ASP A 75 1.84 5.26 -1.03
C ASP A 75 2.22 3.78 -1.09
N ILE A 76 3.31 3.45 -1.78
CA ILE A 76 3.80 2.07 -1.95
C ILE A 76 5.16 1.95 -1.28
N VAL A 77 5.22 1.18 -0.20
CA VAL A 77 6.36 1.20 0.73
C VAL A 77 6.82 -0.21 1.08
N ARG A 78 8.15 -0.39 1.15
CA ARG A 78 8.76 -1.60 1.71
C ARG A 78 8.71 -1.53 3.24
N HIS A 79 8.12 -2.55 3.85
CA HIS A 79 8.08 -2.77 5.27
C HIS A 79 9.13 -3.81 5.67
N PRO A 80 10.33 -3.42 6.15
CA PRO A 80 11.42 -4.36 6.39
C PRO A 80 11.27 -5.20 7.66
N HIS A 81 10.20 -5.00 8.45
CA HIS A 81 10.01 -5.73 9.70
C HIS A 81 9.24 -7.03 9.46
N PRO A 82 9.56 -8.10 10.21
CA PRO A 82 8.76 -9.31 10.21
C PRO A 82 7.30 -9.00 10.58
N LEU A 83 6.37 -9.66 9.88
CA LEU A 83 4.96 -9.55 10.21
C LEU A 83 4.66 -10.28 11.52
N ILE A 84 3.81 -9.68 12.34
CA ILE A 84 3.30 -10.23 13.60
C ILE A 84 2.22 -11.27 13.31
N GLY A 85 1.35 -11.00 12.34
CA GLY A 85 0.25 -11.88 11.97
C GLY A 85 0.26 -12.26 10.48
N ALA A 86 -0.56 -13.25 10.14
CA ALA A 86 -0.81 -13.57 8.74
C ALA A 86 -1.55 -12.43 8.05
N LYS A 87 -1.26 -12.22 6.76
CA LYS A 87 -2.06 -11.31 5.92
C LYS A 87 -3.49 -11.84 5.82
N GLU A 88 -4.44 -10.92 5.82
CA GLU A 88 -5.88 -11.23 5.74
C GLU A 88 -6.37 -10.86 4.34
N THR A 89 -7.35 -11.60 3.81
CA THR A 89 -8.04 -11.22 2.57
C THR A 89 -9.54 -11.16 2.83
N ILE A 90 -10.13 -10.01 2.58
CA ILE A 90 -11.56 -9.73 2.79
C ILE A 90 -12.05 -9.05 1.52
N ASP A 91 -13.12 -9.56 0.91
CA ASP A 91 -13.70 -9.04 -0.34
C ASP A 91 -12.64 -8.81 -1.45
N ASP A 92 -11.76 -9.81 -1.63
CA ASP A 92 -10.63 -9.79 -2.57
C ASP A 92 -9.56 -8.70 -2.32
N ILE A 93 -9.67 -7.95 -1.21
CA ILE A 93 -8.68 -6.98 -0.77
C ILE A 93 -7.76 -7.64 0.24
N ARG A 94 -6.44 -7.53 0.01
CA ARG A 94 -5.43 -8.03 0.95
C ARG A 94 -5.04 -6.97 1.95
N PHE A 95 -4.96 -7.35 3.22
CA PHE A 95 -4.59 -6.48 4.33
C PHE A 95 -3.42 -7.10 5.10
N PHE A 96 -2.65 -6.25 5.78
CA PHE A 96 -1.86 -6.77 6.91
C PHE A 96 -2.80 -7.12 8.08
N SER A 97 -2.29 -7.95 8.99
CA SER A 97 -3.03 -8.32 10.20
C SER A 97 -3.36 -7.08 11.04
N ASN A 98 -4.40 -7.16 11.86
CA ASN A 98 -4.73 -6.07 12.77
C ASN A 98 -3.57 -5.77 13.75
N GLN A 99 -2.83 -6.78 14.19
CA GLN A 99 -1.66 -6.62 15.05
C GLN A 99 -0.55 -5.80 14.36
N ASP A 100 -0.28 -6.08 13.10
CA ASP A 100 0.70 -5.34 12.29
C ASP A 100 0.27 -3.89 12.10
N ILE A 101 -0.99 -3.65 11.69
CA ILE A 101 -1.52 -2.30 11.50
C ILE A 101 -1.46 -1.50 12.81
N MET A 102 -1.80 -2.12 13.95
CA MET A 102 -1.68 -1.49 15.27
C MET A 102 -0.22 -1.16 15.63
N ALA A 103 0.71 -2.08 15.40
CA ALA A 103 2.13 -1.85 15.66
C ALA A 103 2.70 -0.70 14.82
N MET A 104 2.27 -0.59 13.56
CA MET A 104 2.65 0.52 12.67
C MET A 104 2.15 1.87 13.19
N LYS A 105 0.93 1.92 13.74
CA LYS A 105 0.39 3.13 14.38
C LYS A 105 1.18 3.55 15.61
N LEU A 106 1.62 2.60 16.45
CA LEU A 106 2.42 2.91 17.64
C LEU A 106 3.77 3.55 17.31
N ARG A 107 4.43 3.13 16.21
CA ARG A 107 5.70 3.72 15.77
C ARG A 107 5.58 5.11 15.14
N GLN A 108 4.37 5.52 14.80
CA GLN A 108 4.09 6.83 14.23
C GLN A 108 4.02 7.92 15.33
N PHE A 109 3.99 7.52 16.61
CA PHE A 109 4.04 8.39 17.78
C PHE A 109 5.41 8.39 18.44
#